data_AF-A0A645GHI7-F1
#
_entry.id   AF-A0A645GHI7-F1
#
_cell.length_a   1.000
_cell.length_b   1.000
_cell.length_c   1.000
_cell.angle_alpha   90.00
_cell.angle_beta   90.00
_cell.angle_gamma   90.00
#
_symmetry.space_group_name_H-M   'P 1'
#
loop_
_entity.id
_entity.type
_entity.pdbx_description
1 polymer ?
#
loop_
_entity_poly.entity_id
_entity_poly.type
_entity_poly.pdbx_seq_one_letter_code
_entity_poly.pdbx_strand_id
1 'polypeptide(L)'
;MIKRLYQEHGKTLNFLGVIMSNLNVALEQKQRAALYVAQIAKSLGASSAIVAEEGYGNPDADFIACIVALEDAGVKTVGLTNECTGRDGASQPLVALDEKANAIVSCGNVSEMIELPAMETVIGELESLARDGLSGGWSNDAILGPSVRADGSIIMENNAMFCGDMVVGWSTKTMKEF
;
A
#
# COMPACT_ATOMS: atom_id res chain seq x y z
N MET A 1 8.96 -6.23 9.20
CA MET A 1 8.30 -7.53 9.46
C MET A 1 9.19 -8.75 9.17
N ILE A 2 9.78 -8.90 7.97
CA ILE A 2 10.57 -10.09 7.57
C ILE A 2 11.70 -10.47 8.54
N LYS A 3 12.46 -9.49 9.06
CA LYS A 3 13.54 -9.75 10.05
C LYS A 3 13.03 -10.50 11.29
N ARG A 4 11.80 -10.22 11.73
CA ARG A 4 11.18 -10.92 12.87
C ARG A 4 10.82 -12.36 12.49
N LEU A 5 10.29 -12.60 11.29
CA LEU A 5 10.00 -13.97 10.81
C LEU A 5 11.26 -14.84 10.78
N TYR A 6 12.41 -14.28 10.35
CA TYR A 6 13.69 -14.99 10.43
C TYR A 6 14.15 -15.28 11.87
N GLN A 7 13.94 -14.34 12.80
CA GLN A 7 14.30 -14.55 14.20
C GLN A 7 13.46 -15.65 14.87
N GLU A 8 12.22 -15.83 14.44
CA GLU A 8 11.26 -16.82 14.94
C GLU A 8 11.29 -18.16 14.18
N HIS A 9 11.98 -18.21 13.02
CA HIS A 9 12.11 -19.41 12.20
C HIS A 9 12.74 -20.56 12.98
N GLY A 10 12.13 -21.75 12.91
CA GLY A 10 12.55 -22.94 13.63
C GLY A 10 12.28 -22.90 15.14
N LYS A 11 11.62 -21.84 15.65
CA LYS A 11 11.26 -21.69 17.07
C LYS A 11 9.75 -21.74 17.25
N THR A 12 9.07 -20.67 16.84
CA THR A 12 7.62 -20.51 16.99
C THR A 12 6.88 -20.71 15.66
N LEU A 13 7.59 -20.60 14.54
CA LEU A 13 7.08 -20.84 13.18
C LEU A 13 8.19 -21.33 12.25
N ASN A 14 7.81 -21.83 11.08
CA ASN A 14 8.74 -22.10 9.97
C ASN A 14 8.49 -21.08 8.85
N PHE A 15 9.37 -20.09 8.74
CA PHE A 15 9.33 -19.14 7.63
C PHE A 15 9.74 -19.84 6.32
N LEU A 16 8.78 -20.04 5.42
CA LEU A 16 8.98 -20.78 4.17
C LEU A 16 9.56 -19.91 3.04
N GLY A 17 9.36 -18.60 3.09
CA GLY A 17 9.89 -17.66 2.10
C GLY A 17 8.94 -16.50 1.80
N VAL A 18 9.24 -15.79 0.71
CA VAL A 18 8.46 -14.66 0.20
C VAL A 18 7.96 -15.00 -1.21
N ILE A 19 6.66 -14.82 -1.44
CA ILE A 19 6.05 -14.90 -2.76
C ILE A 19 5.81 -13.47 -3.21
N MET A 20 6.42 -13.06 -4.32
CA MET A 20 6.17 -11.75 -4.92
C MET A 20 5.07 -11.87 -5.98
N SER A 21 4.21 -10.85 -6.02
CA SER A 21 3.16 -10.71 -7.03
C SER A 21 3.15 -9.29 -7.57
N ASN A 22 2.75 -9.14 -8.82
CA ASN A 22 2.61 -7.82 -9.45
C ASN A 22 1.26 -7.21 -9.08
N LEU A 23 1.24 -5.88 -8.93
CA LEU A 23 0.00 -5.11 -8.86
C LEU A 23 -0.42 -4.77 -10.28
N ASN A 24 -1.45 -5.46 -10.77
CA ASN A 24 -1.89 -5.30 -12.15
C ASN A 24 -2.99 -4.23 -12.25
N VAL A 25 -3.19 -3.66 -13.43
CA VAL A 25 -4.32 -2.74 -13.67
C VAL A 25 -5.58 -3.53 -14.07
N ALA A 26 -5.43 -4.53 -14.94
CA ALA A 26 -6.57 -5.28 -15.45
C ALA A 26 -7.04 -6.36 -14.45
N LEU A 27 -8.35 -6.40 -14.16
CA LEU A 27 -8.95 -7.31 -13.19
C LEU A 27 -8.63 -8.79 -13.44
N GLU A 28 -8.66 -9.23 -14.70
CA GLU A 28 -8.34 -10.63 -15.05
C GLU A 28 -6.89 -10.99 -14.68
N GLN A 29 -5.96 -10.05 -14.81
CA GLN A 29 -4.56 -10.24 -14.44
C GLN A 29 -4.41 -10.33 -12.92
N LYS A 30 -5.15 -9.51 -12.15
CA LYS A 30 -5.18 -9.58 -10.68
C LYS A 30 -5.67 -10.94 -10.20
N GLN A 31 -6.79 -11.42 -10.75
CA GLN A 31 -7.37 -12.72 -10.41
C GLN A 31 -6.40 -13.87 -10.71
N ARG A 32 -5.76 -13.82 -11.88
CA ARG A 32 -4.75 -14.82 -12.27
C ARG A 32 -3.56 -14.81 -11.31
N ALA A 33 -3.05 -13.63 -10.96
CA ALA A 33 -1.94 -13.50 -10.03
C ALA A 33 -2.28 -14.06 -8.64
N ALA A 34 -3.46 -13.75 -8.11
CA ALA A 34 -3.94 -14.28 -6.83
C ALA A 34 -4.01 -15.82 -6.81
N LEU A 35 -4.49 -16.44 -7.89
CA LEU A 35 -4.53 -17.91 -8.02
C LEU A 35 -3.13 -18.51 -8.05
N TYR A 36 -2.17 -17.89 -8.75
CA TYR A 36 -0.77 -18.35 -8.75
C TYR A 36 -0.14 -18.24 -7.36
N VAL A 37 -0.38 -17.13 -6.65
CA VAL A 37 0.09 -16.96 -5.26
C VAL A 37 -0.43 -18.10 -4.37
N ALA A 38 -1.74 -18.38 -4.43
CA ALA A 38 -2.36 -19.44 -3.65
C ALA A 38 -1.80 -20.84 -4.00
N GLN A 39 -1.59 -21.11 -5.30
CA GLN A 39 -1.00 -22.37 -5.75
C GLN A 39 0.43 -22.54 -5.24
N ILE A 40 1.28 -21.51 -5.33
CA ILE A 40 2.67 -21.55 -4.85
C ILE A 40 2.68 -21.77 -3.33
N ALA A 41 1.88 -21.02 -2.57
CA ALA A 41 1.81 -21.15 -1.11
C ALA A 41 1.41 -22.57 -0.70
N LYS A 42 0.39 -23.15 -1.36
CA LYS A 42 -0.06 -24.52 -1.11
C LYS A 42 0.99 -25.57 -1.49
N SER A 43 1.66 -25.40 -2.62
CA SER A 43 2.74 -26.30 -3.05
C SER A 43 3.95 -26.28 -2.12
N LEU A 44 4.23 -25.14 -1.48
CA LEU A 44 5.26 -25.03 -0.43
C LEU A 44 4.83 -25.63 0.91
N GLY A 45 3.55 -26.00 1.07
CA GLY A 45 2.99 -26.50 2.33
C GLY A 45 2.75 -25.40 3.36
N ALA A 46 2.52 -24.16 2.93
CA ALA A 46 2.22 -23.06 3.84
C ALA A 46 0.91 -23.30 4.59
N SER A 47 0.94 -23.19 5.92
CA SER A 47 -0.27 -23.20 6.76
C SER A 47 -0.87 -21.80 6.91
N SER A 48 -0.03 -20.77 6.81
CA SER A 48 -0.43 -19.38 6.87
C SER A 48 0.45 -18.47 6.03
N ALA A 49 -0.07 -17.30 5.68
CA ALA A 49 0.60 -16.26 4.91
C ALA A 49 0.30 -14.87 5.50
N ILE A 50 1.33 -14.01 5.51
CA ILE A 50 1.14 -12.57 5.67
C ILE A 50 1.00 -12.00 4.27
N VAL A 51 -0.15 -11.40 3.97
CA VAL A 51 -0.36 -10.68 2.72
C VAL A 51 -0.06 -9.22 2.99
N ALA A 52 0.90 -8.66 2.27
CA ALA A 52 1.23 -7.24 2.36
C ALA A 52 1.13 -6.63 0.96
N GLU A 53 0.58 -5.43 0.90
CA GLU A 53 0.42 -4.65 -0.31
C GLU A 53 1.03 -3.26 -0.09
N GLU A 54 1.45 -2.63 -1.19
CA GLU A 54 2.08 -1.32 -1.19
C GLU A 54 1.35 -0.43 -2.19
N GLY A 55 0.87 0.72 -1.72
CA GLY A 55 -0.04 1.57 -2.46
C GLY A 55 -1.40 1.64 -1.78
N TYR A 56 -2.41 2.05 -2.54
CA TYR A 56 -3.81 2.07 -2.12
C TYR A 56 -4.71 2.24 -3.36
N GLY A 57 -5.99 1.93 -3.23
CA GLY A 57 -6.99 2.13 -4.28
C GLY A 57 -7.08 0.95 -5.23
N ASN A 58 -6.40 1.01 -6.38
CA ASN A 58 -6.38 -0.11 -7.34
C ASN A 58 -5.72 -1.40 -6.77
N PRO A 59 -4.59 -1.31 -6.04
CA PRO A 59 -3.97 -2.44 -5.37
C PRO A 59 -4.85 -3.15 -4.32
N ASP A 60 -5.81 -2.46 -3.70
CA ASP A 60 -6.70 -3.07 -2.70
C ASP A 60 -7.45 -4.28 -3.29
N ALA A 61 -7.77 -4.23 -4.58
CA ALA A 61 -8.38 -5.34 -5.29
C ALA A 61 -7.43 -6.55 -5.42
N ASP A 62 -6.12 -6.34 -5.63
CA ASP A 62 -5.13 -7.42 -5.63
C ASP A 62 -4.96 -8.00 -4.23
N PHE A 63 -4.90 -7.13 -3.21
CA PHE A 63 -4.75 -7.50 -1.81
C PHE A 63 -5.88 -8.42 -1.34
N ILE A 64 -7.13 -7.99 -1.53
CA ILE A 64 -8.31 -8.77 -1.15
C ILE A 64 -8.41 -10.04 -1.99
N ALA A 65 -8.16 -10.00 -3.30
CA ALA A 65 -8.20 -11.20 -4.14
C ALA A 65 -7.16 -12.25 -3.70
N CYS A 66 -5.96 -11.83 -3.32
CA CYS A 66 -4.93 -12.73 -2.78
C CYS A 66 -5.37 -13.36 -1.45
N ILE A 67 -5.93 -12.57 -0.54
CA ILE A 67 -6.46 -13.06 0.74
C ILE A 67 -7.53 -14.13 0.50
N VAL A 68 -8.51 -13.83 -0.34
CA VAL A 68 -9.60 -14.75 -0.67
C VAL A 68 -9.08 -16.05 -1.28
N ALA A 69 -8.17 -15.95 -2.26
CA ALA A 69 -7.60 -17.13 -2.92
C ALA A 69 -6.78 -18.00 -1.96
N LEU A 70 -6.04 -17.41 -1.03
CA LEU A 70 -5.27 -18.13 -0.01
C LEU A 70 -6.19 -18.82 1.00
N GLU A 71 -7.20 -18.12 1.51
CA GLU A 71 -8.19 -18.69 2.45
C GLU A 71 -8.95 -19.85 1.80
N ASP A 72 -9.39 -19.71 0.54
CA ASP A 72 -10.05 -20.78 -0.21
C ASP A 72 -9.14 -21.99 -0.45
N ALA A 73 -7.82 -21.77 -0.56
CA ALA A 73 -6.84 -22.83 -0.69
C ALA A 73 -6.53 -23.57 0.64
N GLY A 74 -7.03 -23.05 1.77
CA GLY A 74 -6.79 -23.55 3.12
C GLY A 74 -5.57 -22.93 3.81
N VAL A 75 -5.03 -21.82 3.30
CA VAL A 75 -3.90 -21.09 3.88
C VAL A 75 -4.43 -19.89 4.67
N LYS A 76 -4.20 -19.85 5.98
CA LYS A 76 -4.71 -18.76 6.82
C LYS A 76 -3.96 -17.45 6.59
N THR A 77 -4.68 -16.35 6.56
CA THR A 77 -4.12 -15.05 6.17
C THR A 77 -4.16 -14.03 7.29
N VAL A 78 -3.13 -13.18 7.32
CA VAL A 78 -3.14 -11.90 8.02
C VAL A 78 -2.76 -10.84 6.99
N GLY A 79 -3.64 -9.88 6.76
CA GLY A 79 -3.39 -8.75 5.89
C GLY A 79 -2.63 -7.65 6.63
N LEU A 80 -1.65 -7.04 5.96
CA LEU A 80 -0.98 -5.80 6.37
C LEU A 80 -1.15 -4.78 5.24
N THR A 81 -1.79 -3.66 5.53
CA THR A 81 -2.00 -2.57 4.58
C THR A 81 -2.23 -1.26 5.34
N ASN A 82 -2.04 -0.15 4.66
CA ASN A 82 -2.43 1.20 5.00
C ASN A 82 -3.87 1.45 4.54
N GLU A 83 -4.57 2.38 5.18
CA GLU A 83 -5.98 2.68 4.88
C GLU A 83 -6.13 4.04 4.21
N CYS A 84 -7.14 4.17 3.35
CA CYS A 84 -7.55 5.43 2.74
C CYS A 84 -8.86 5.92 3.38
N THR A 85 -8.77 6.48 4.58
CA THR A 85 -9.97 6.84 5.37
C THR A 85 -10.54 8.23 5.04
N GLY A 86 -9.93 8.96 4.10
CA GLY A 86 -10.28 10.36 3.82
C GLY A 86 -9.84 11.31 4.93
N ARG A 87 -9.87 12.61 4.65
CA ARG A 87 -9.41 13.67 5.57
C ARG A 87 -10.20 13.73 6.87
N ASP A 88 -11.46 13.33 6.82
CA ASP A 88 -12.40 13.31 7.95
C ASP A 88 -12.51 11.92 8.62
N GLY A 89 -11.79 10.92 8.10
CA GLY A 89 -11.85 9.54 8.60
C GLY A 89 -13.14 8.79 8.25
N ALA A 90 -14.01 9.35 7.40
CA ALA A 90 -15.33 8.77 7.10
C ALA A 90 -15.36 7.95 5.80
N SER A 91 -14.27 7.91 5.04
CA SER A 91 -14.21 7.13 3.80
C SER A 91 -14.07 5.64 4.07
N GLN A 92 -14.53 4.83 3.11
CA GLN A 92 -14.28 3.39 3.14
C GLN A 92 -12.76 3.13 3.08
N PRO A 93 -12.18 2.41 4.05
CA PRO A 93 -10.73 2.34 4.23
C PRO A 93 -10.00 1.60 3.11
N LEU A 94 -10.68 0.65 2.44
CA LEU A 94 -10.20 -0.11 1.30
C LEU A 94 -11.25 -0.08 0.19
N VAL A 95 -10.84 -0.02 -1.08
CA VAL A 95 -11.76 -0.01 -2.23
C VAL A 95 -12.47 -1.35 -2.43
N ALA A 96 -11.86 -2.45 -2.00
CA ALA A 96 -12.43 -3.79 -2.04
C ALA A 96 -12.53 -4.37 -0.62
N LEU A 97 -13.57 -5.17 -0.37
CA LEU A 97 -13.82 -5.85 0.90
C LEU A 97 -14.32 -7.27 0.63
N ASP A 98 -14.00 -8.20 1.52
CA ASP A 98 -14.52 -9.57 1.51
C ASP A 98 -14.59 -10.10 2.95
N GLU A 99 -15.61 -10.90 3.28
CA GLU A 99 -15.80 -11.46 4.63
C GLU A 99 -14.64 -12.36 5.08
N LYS A 100 -13.87 -12.93 4.14
CA LYS A 100 -12.66 -13.70 4.43
C LYS A 100 -11.50 -12.83 4.90
N ALA A 101 -11.49 -11.54 4.57
CA ALA A 101 -10.46 -10.59 5.00
C ALA A 101 -10.77 -10.06 6.41
N ASN A 102 -10.85 -10.98 7.38
CA ASN A 102 -11.27 -10.70 8.76
C ASN A 102 -10.11 -10.51 9.75
N ALA A 103 -8.87 -10.56 9.27
CA ALA A 103 -7.66 -10.36 10.05
C ALA A 103 -6.71 -9.40 9.31
N ILE A 104 -6.94 -8.09 9.46
CA ILE A 104 -6.12 -7.04 8.87
C ILE A 104 -5.48 -6.20 9.98
N VAL A 105 -4.18 -5.96 9.84
CA VAL A 105 -3.41 -5.03 10.67
C VAL A 105 -3.17 -3.76 9.87
N SER A 106 -3.79 -2.67 10.32
CA SER A 106 -3.56 -1.33 9.80
C SER A 106 -2.13 -0.88 10.07
N CYS A 107 -1.46 -0.37 9.04
CA CYS A 107 -0.11 0.19 9.14
C CYS A 107 -0.09 1.73 9.11
N GLY A 108 -1.26 2.38 8.98
CA GLY A 108 -1.37 3.83 8.93
C GLY A 108 -2.46 4.31 7.98
N ASN A 109 -2.50 5.62 7.76
CA ASN A 109 -3.48 6.30 6.92
C ASN A 109 -2.77 7.05 5.79
N VAL A 110 -3.23 6.88 4.55
CA VAL A 110 -2.72 7.63 3.39
C VAL A 110 -3.40 8.98 3.18
N SER A 111 -4.50 9.23 3.86
CA SER A 111 -5.22 10.51 3.80
C SER A 111 -4.69 11.53 4.83
N GLU A 112 -3.59 11.21 5.52
CA GLU A 112 -2.97 12.12 6.49
C GLU A 112 -2.49 13.40 5.80
N MET A 113 -2.79 14.54 6.40
CA MET A 113 -2.38 15.84 5.87
C MET A 113 -0.94 16.15 6.25
N ILE A 114 -0.11 16.42 5.23
CA ILE A 114 1.29 16.77 5.38
C ILE A 114 1.49 18.21 4.91
N GLU A 115 2.10 19.02 5.77
CA GLU A 115 2.60 20.35 5.40
C GLU A 115 4.12 20.36 5.44
N LEU A 116 4.75 20.79 4.34
CA LEU A 116 6.19 20.95 4.25
C LEU A 116 6.52 22.44 3.99
N PRO A 117 7.53 22.99 4.67
CA PRO A 117 7.96 24.36 4.43
C PRO A 117 8.59 24.50 3.04
N ALA A 118 8.77 25.73 2.59
CA ALA A 118 9.55 26.00 1.38
C ALA A 118 10.97 25.44 1.54
N MET A 119 11.40 24.64 0.57
CA MET A 119 12.72 23.99 0.57
C MET A 119 13.73 24.84 -0.20
N GLU A 120 14.98 24.89 0.27
CA GLU A 120 16.08 25.58 -0.43
C GLU A 120 16.35 24.98 -1.81
N THR A 121 16.17 23.66 -1.95
CA THR A 121 16.37 22.93 -3.21
C THR A 121 15.11 22.12 -3.53
N VAL A 122 14.58 22.30 -4.73
CA VAL A 122 13.53 21.47 -5.32
C VAL A 122 14.15 20.65 -6.44
N ILE A 123 13.94 19.33 -6.40
CA ILE A 123 14.38 18.41 -7.47
C ILE A 123 13.13 18.04 -8.28
N GLY A 124 13.12 18.39 -9.57
CA GLY A 124 11.93 18.26 -10.42
C GLY A 124 11.12 19.56 -10.50
N GLU A 125 9.81 19.44 -10.68
CA GLU A 125 8.90 20.58 -10.85
C GLU A 125 7.89 20.63 -9.70
N LEU A 126 7.96 21.64 -8.82
CA LEU A 126 7.07 21.73 -7.66
C LEU A 126 5.59 21.82 -8.05
N GLU A 127 5.31 22.55 -9.13
CA GLU A 127 3.94 22.80 -9.60
C GLU A 127 3.24 21.52 -10.10
N SER A 128 3.98 20.44 -10.38
CA SER A 128 3.38 19.16 -10.78
C SER A 128 2.42 18.62 -9.71
N LEU A 129 2.71 18.87 -8.44
CA LEU A 129 1.85 18.47 -7.32
C LEU A 129 0.44 19.08 -7.43
N ALA A 130 0.34 20.34 -7.87
CA ALA A 130 -0.95 21.02 -8.04
C ALA A 130 -1.61 20.72 -9.40
N ARG A 131 -0.81 20.58 -10.47
CA ARG A 131 -1.28 20.55 -11.86
C ARG A 131 -1.58 19.16 -12.41
N ASP A 132 -0.73 18.17 -12.13
CA ASP A 132 -0.67 16.94 -12.94
C ASP A 132 -1.59 15.82 -12.44
N GLY A 133 -2.49 16.12 -11.49
CA GLY A 133 -3.42 15.14 -10.94
C GLY A 133 -2.73 14.03 -10.15
N LEU A 134 -1.56 14.33 -9.57
CA LEU A 134 -0.91 13.47 -8.59
C LEU A 134 -1.87 13.23 -7.42
N SER A 135 -1.97 11.98 -7.00
CA SER A 135 -2.65 11.61 -5.75
C SER A 135 -2.23 12.54 -4.61
N GLY A 136 -3.19 13.07 -3.86
CA GLY A 136 -2.94 13.92 -2.70
C GLY A 136 -2.58 15.38 -2.97
N GLY A 137 -2.41 15.76 -4.23
CA GLY A 137 -2.23 17.15 -4.63
C GLY A 137 -3.48 17.72 -5.30
N TRP A 138 -3.63 19.04 -5.25
CA TRP A 138 -4.73 19.76 -5.89
C TRP A 138 -4.35 21.18 -6.30
N SER A 139 -4.98 21.67 -7.36
CA SER A 139 -4.79 23.03 -7.86
C SER A 139 -5.45 24.08 -6.98
N ASN A 140 -6.60 23.79 -6.37
CA ASN A 140 -7.27 24.68 -5.44
C ASN A 140 -8.29 23.94 -4.56
N ASP A 141 -8.22 24.16 -3.25
CA ASP A 141 -9.23 23.77 -2.26
C ASP A 141 -9.86 25.03 -1.66
N ALA A 142 -11.17 25.05 -1.47
CA ALA A 142 -11.90 26.24 -1.00
C ALA A 142 -11.53 26.66 0.43
N ILE A 143 -11.00 25.73 1.23
CA ILE A 143 -10.64 25.93 2.64
C ILE A 143 -9.12 25.97 2.78
N LEU A 144 -8.41 25.01 2.16
CA LEU A 144 -6.98 24.83 2.33
C LEU A 144 -6.12 25.63 1.34
N GLY A 145 -6.74 26.16 0.27
CA GLY A 145 -6.01 26.80 -0.83
C GLY A 145 -5.32 25.77 -1.74
N PRO A 146 -4.38 26.19 -2.61
CA PRO A 146 -3.65 25.29 -3.49
C PRO A 146 -2.63 24.42 -2.73
N SER A 147 -2.35 23.21 -3.24
CA SER A 147 -1.30 22.36 -2.66
C SER A 147 0.09 22.99 -2.73
N VAL A 148 0.36 23.77 -3.79
CA VAL A 148 1.61 24.53 -3.94
C VAL A 148 1.31 26.00 -3.64
N ARG A 149 1.91 26.53 -2.57
CA ARG A 149 1.70 27.92 -2.13
C ARG A 149 2.67 28.86 -2.85
N ALA A 150 2.30 30.15 -2.92
CA ALA A 150 3.10 31.17 -3.58
C ALA A 150 4.50 31.38 -2.95
N ASP A 151 4.68 30.99 -1.68
CA ASP A 151 5.96 31.05 -0.97
C ASP A 151 6.82 29.80 -1.17
N GLY A 152 6.35 28.81 -1.95
CA GLY A 152 7.03 27.54 -2.21
C GLY A 152 6.83 26.47 -1.13
N SER A 153 6.06 26.75 -0.07
CA SER A 153 5.62 25.70 0.85
C SER A 153 4.49 24.87 0.24
N ILE A 154 4.31 23.64 0.72
CA ILE A 154 3.29 22.73 0.21
C ILE A 154 2.40 22.13 1.29
N ILE A 155 1.18 21.82 0.87
CA ILE A 155 0.21 21.03 1.63
C ILE A 155 -0.30 19.90 0.72
N MET A 156 -0.27 18.66 1.20
CA MET A 156 -0.69 17.48 0.44
C MET A 156 -1.20 16.39 1.37
N GLU A 157 -1.98 15.46 0.83
CA GLU A 157 -2.24 14.20 1.52
C GLU A 157 -1.03 13.26 1.38
N ASN A 158 -0.83 12.38 2.37
CA ASN A 158 0.29 11.44 2.41
C ASN A 158 0.32 10.49 1.19
N ASN A 159 -0.82 10.21 0.57
CA ASN A 159 -0.90 9.45 -0.68
C ASN A 159 -0.15 10.11 -1.87
N ALA A 160 0.31 11.36 -1.77
CA ALA A 160 1.26 11.99 -2.69
C ALA A 160 2.66 11.38 -2.62
N MET A 161 3.03 10.82 -1.47
CA MET A 161 4.26 10.05 -1.27
C MET A 161 4.05 8.62 -1.78
N PHE A 162 4.01 8.47 -3.10
CA PHE A 162 3.61 7.22 -3.75
C PHE A 162 4.42 6.01 -3.27
N CYS A 163 3.72 5.00 -2.76
CA CYS A 163 4.30 3.80 -2.16
C CYS A 163 5.37 4.14 -1.10
N GLY A 164 5.19 5.21 -0.32
CA GLY A 164 6.08 5.57 0.79
C GLY A 164 5.68 4.92 2.12
N ASP A 165 4.70 4.02 2.10
CA ASP A 165 3.88 3.67 3.26
C ASP A 165 4.55 2.73 4.27
N MET A 166 5.68 2.12 3.89
CA MET A 166 6.51 1.26 4.76
C MET A 166 5.75 0.11 5.43
N VAL A 167 4.72 -0.43 4.77
CA VAL A 167 3.82 -1.48 5.31
C VAL A 167 4.62 -2.71 5.78
N VAL A 168 5.71 -3.04 5.08
CA VAL A 168 6.59 -4.17 5.45
C VAL A 168 7.84 -3.77 6.27
N GLY A 169 7.97 -2.48 6.59
CA GLY A 169 9.06 -1.84 7.34
C GLY A 169 9.87 -0.86 6.48
N TRP A 170 10.97 -0.34 7.05
CA TRP A 170 11.86 0.61 6.38
C TRP A 170 12.48 0.01 5.11
N SER A 171 12.07 0.52 3.95
CA SER A 171 12.71 0.30 2.66
C SER A 171 13.13 1.65 2.08
N THR A 172 14.43 1.84 1.84
CA THR A 172 14.90 3.02 1.10
C THR A 172 14.58 2.79 -0.37
N LYS A 173 13.58 3.50 -0.89
CA LYS A 173 13.27 3.50 -2.32
C LYS A 173 14.23 4.47 -3.01
N THR A 174 14.76 4.06 -4.15
CA THR A 174 15.67 4.89 -4.96
C THR A 174 15.13 4.92 -6.37
N MET A 175 14.86 6.12 -6.88
CA MET A 175 14.56 6.28 -8.31
C MET A 175 15.85 6.06 -9.09
N LYS A 176 15.80 5.17 -10.08
CA LYS A 176 16.91 4.93 -11.00
C LYS A 176 16.38 5.07 -12.41
N GLU A 177 16.93 6.02 -13.15
CA GLU A 177 16.71 6.11 -14.58
C GLU A 177 17.45 4.96 -15.27
N PHE A 178 16.78 4.30 -16.22
CA PHE A 178 17.32 3.23 -17.06
C PHE A 178 17.19 3.62 -18.53
#